data_AF-A0A399ZT22-F1
#
_entry.id   AF-A0A399ZT22-F1
#
_cell.length_a   1.000
_cell.length_b   1.000
_cell.length_c   1.000
_cell.angle_alpha   90.00
_cell.angle_beta   90.00
_cell.angle_gamma   90.00
#
_symmetry.space_group_name_H-M   'P 1'
#
loop_
_entity.id
_entity.type
_entity.pdbx_description
1 polymer ?
#
loop_
_entity_poly.entity_id
_entity_poly.type
_entity_poly.pdbx_seq_one_letter_code
_entity_poly.pdbx_strand_id
1 'polypeptide(L)' 'MQHTFRTKTLITKDGKISIKGLPFRTGETVEVTVRRGKKPSRAAKYPLRGKTVVYRDPFKGVAVNDWESAR' A
#
# COMPACT_ATOMS: atom_id res chain seq x y z
N MET A 1 14.20 24.35 -10.28
CA MET A 1 13.49 23.05 -10.21
C MET A 1 12.77 22.98 -8.88
N GLN A 2 11.47 22.68 -8.85
CA GLN A 2 10.71 22.57 -7.59
C GLN A 2 10.98 21.20 -6.96
N HIS A 3 11.54 21.17 -5.75
CA HIS A 3 11.73 19.94 -4.98
C HIS A 3 10.56 19.75 -4.02
N THR A 4 9.80 18.68 -4.20
CA THR A 4 8.68 18.34 -3.30
C THR A 4 9.15 17.40 -2.20
N PHE A 5 9.20 17.89 -0.96
CA PHE A 5 9.42 17.05 0.21
C PHE A 5 8.08 16.62 0.81
N ARG A 6 7.85 15.30 0.95
CA ARG A 6 6.60 14.75 1.51
C ARG A 6 6.86 13.85 2.70
N THR A 7 6.35 14.23 3.86
CA THR A 7 6.34 13.39 5.07
C THR A 7 4.92 12.97 5.46
N LYS A 8 4.78 11.84 6.16
CA LYS A 8 3.52 11.34 6.72
C LYS A 8 3.65 11.29 8.23
N THR A 9 2.85 12.08 8.93
CA THR A 9 2.83 12.14 10.39
C THR A 9 1.41 11.95 10.90
N LEU A 10 1.29 11.34 12.08
CA LEU A 10 0.03 11.23 12.82
C LEU A 10 -0.16 12.50 13.65
N ILE A 11 -1.37 13.06 13.64
CA ILE A 11 -1.73 14.16 14.53
C ILE A 11 -1.83 13.60 15.96
N THR A 12 -1.09 14.20 16.89
CA THR A 12 -1.16 13.87 18.31
C THR A 12 -2.43 14.46 18.94
N LYS A 13 -2.78 14.06 20.17
CA LYS A 13 -3.99 14.53 20.86
C LYS A 13 -4.10 16.06 20.92
N ASP A 14 -2.96 16.75 20.96
CA ASP A 14 -2.87 18.20 21.08
C ASP A 14 -3.06 18.94 19.74
N GLY A 15 -3.32 18.22 18.64
CA GLY A 15 -3.58 18.82 17.33
C GLY A 15 -2.34 19.43 16.66
N LYS A 16 -1.15 19.32 17.27
CA LYS A 16 0.10 19.92 16.76
C LYS A 16 0.89 18.93 15.91
N ILE A 17 1.49 19.44 14.83
CA ILE A 17 2.44 18.72 13.98
C ILE A 17 3.81 19.40 14.11
N SER A 18 4.85 18.65 14.49
CA SER A 18 6.24 19.11 14.49
C SER A 18 7.02 18.37 13.41
N ILE A 19 7.57 19.10 12.44
CA ILE A 19 8.42 18.56 11.38
C ILE A 19 9.84 19.03 11.67
N LYS A 20 10.78 18.08 11.76
CA LYS A 20 12.20 18.35 12.03
C LYS A 20 13.05 17.93 10.83
N GLY A 21 14.16 18.65 10.59
CA GLY A 21 15.15 18.28 9.56
C GLY A 21 14.67 18.49 8.13
N LEU A 22 13.93 19.58 7.85
CA LEU A 22 13.58 19.92 6.48
C LEU A 22 14.85 20.27 5.68
N PRO A 23 15.03 19.74 4.46
CA PRO A 23 16.22 19.99 3.64
C PRO A 23 16.15 21.34 2.91
N PHE A 24 15.68 22.39 3.59
CA PHE A 24 15.60 23.75 3.07
C PHE A 24 16.61 24.64 3.77
N ARG A 25 17.14 25.63 3.06
CA ARG A 25 18.11 26.57 3.62
C ARG A 25 17.40 27.70 4.35
N THR A 26 18.12 28.36 5.26
CA THR A 26 17.64 29.58 5.92
C THR A 26 17.28 30.64 4.88
N GLY A 27 16.09 31.23 5.02
CA GLY A 27 15.61 32.27 4.12
C GLY A 27 14.81 31.76 2.90
N GLU A 28 14.70 30.44 2.71
CA GLU A 28 13.84 29.90 1.66
C GLU A 28 12.36 29.95 2.07
N THR A 29 11.51 30.49 1.19
CA THR A 29 10.06 30.45 1.34
C THR A 29 9.55 29.05 1.04
N VAL A 30 8.83 28.45 2.00
CA VAL A 30 8.26 27.11 1.88
C VAL A 30 6.74 27.14 2.05
N GLU A 31 6.04 26.35 1.24
CA GLU A 31 4.60 26.12 1.39
C GLU A 31 4.33 24.78 2.05
N VAL A 32 3.41 24.74 3.01
CA VAL A 32 3.01 23.51 3.70
C VAL A 32 1.56 23.17 3.39
N THR A 33 1.34 22.07 2.66
CA THR A 33 -0.01 21.55 2.40
C THR A 33 -0.33 20.37 3.32
N VAL A 34 -1.38 20.51 4.15
CA VAL A 34 -1.88 19.41 4.99
C VAL A 34 -3.06 18.73 4.30
N ARG A 35 -3.00 17.41 4.12
CA ARG A 35 -4.10 16.61 3.56
C ARG A 35 -4.41 15.43 4.48
N ARG A 36 -5.69 15.11 4.64
CA ARG A 36 -6.12 13.93 5.40
C ARG A 36 -5.56 12.68 4.73
N GLY A 37 -4.72 11.94 5.46
CA GLY A 37 -4.24 10.64 5.02
C GLY A 37 -5.38 9.62 5.00
N LYS A 38 -5.47 8.81 3.93
CA LYS A 38 -6.29 7.60 3.97
C LYS A 38 -5.63 6.64 4.95
N LYS A 39 -6.37 6.13 5.95
CA LYS A 39 -5.91 4.96 6.70
C LYS A 39 -5.62 3.86 5.67
N PRO A 40 -4.47 3.16 5.76
CA PRO A 40 -4.31 1.96 4.96
C PRO A 40 -5.51 1.08 5.26
N SER A 41 -6.26 0.70 4.22
CA SER A 41 -7.34 -0.26 4.35
C SER A 41 -6.74 -1.50 5.01
N ARG A 42 -7.21 -1.82 6.22
CA ARG A 42 -6.80 -3.01 6.97
C ARG A 42 -7.48 -4.26 6.41
N ALA A 43 -8.39 -4.12 5.45
CA ALA A 43 -8.80 -5.26 4.66
C ALA A 43 -7.53 -5.80 4.01
N ALA A 44 -7.21 -7.06 4.29
CA ALA A 44 -6.07 -7.73 3.69
C ALA A 44 -6.24 -7.63 2.18
N LYS A 45 -5.62 -6.61 1.57
CA LYS A 45 -5.70 -6.33 0.13
C LYS A 45 -5.32 -7.57 -0.68
N TYR A 46 -4.61 -8.49 -0.03
CA TYR A 46 -4.21 -9.80 -0.53
C TYR A 46 -4.32 -10.83 0.63
N PRO A 47 -5.47 -11.52 0.80
CA PRO A 47 -5.69 -12.45 1.91
C PRO A 47 -4.80 -13.70 1.87
N LEU A 48 -4.19 -13.97 0.71
CA LEU A 48 -3.25 -15.06 0.48
C LEU A 48 -1.77 -14.64 0.58
N ARG A 49 -1.47 -13.35 0.76
CA ARG A 49 -0.08 -12.88 0.87
C ARG A 49 0.59 -13.47 2.11
N GLY A 50 1.71 -14.16 1.92
CA GLY A 50 2.44 -14.83 3.02
C GLY A 50 1.88 -16.20 3.41
N LYS A 51 0.80 -16.67 2.76
CA LYS A 51 0.32 -18.04 2.91
C LYS A 51 0.91 -18.91 1.81
N THR A 52 1.48 -20.05 2.19
CA THR A 52 1.91 -21.08 1.24
C THR A 52 0.68 -21.71 0.61
N VAL A 53 0.53 -21.59 -0.71
CA VAL A 53 -0.50 -22.30 -1.48
C VAL A 53 0.13 -23.55 -2.05
N VAL A 54 -0.39 -24.72 -1.66
CA VAL A 54 0.10 -26.02 -2.14
C VAL A 54 -0.88 -26.55 -3.18
N TYR A 55 -0.41 -26.70 -4.42
CA TYR A 55 -1.15 -27.41 -5.44
C TYR A 55 -0.80 -28.89 -5.34
N ARG A 56 -1.78 -29.70 -4.90
CA ARG A 56 -1.65 -31.16 -4.97
C ARG A 56 -2.00 -31.59 -6.38
N ASP A 57 -1.07 -32.23 -7.06
CA ASP A 57 -1.21 -32.77 -8.42
C ASP A 57 -1.77 -31.76 -9.44
N PRO A 58 -1.10 -30.62 -9.67
CA PRO A 58 -1.60 -29.52 -10.50
C PRO A 58 -1.91 -29.91 -11.95
N PHE A 59 -1.31 -31.01 -12.43
CA PHE A 59 -1.47 -31.51 -13.79
C PHE A 59 -2.32 -32.78 -13.86
N LYS A 60 -2.94 -33.21 -12.75
CA LYS A 60 -3.90 -34.31 -12.79
C LYS A 60 -5.05 -33.87 -13.70
N GLY A 61 -5.29 -34.64 -14.77
CA GLY A 61 -6.31 -34.35 -15.76
C GLY A 61 -7.64 -34.06 -15.07
N VAL A 62 -8.15 -32.85 -15.24
CA VAL A 62 -9.44 -32.45 -14.67
C VAL A 62 -10.53 -33.14 -15.45
N ALA A 63 -11.18 -34.10 -14.80
CA ALA A 63 -12.40 -34.77 -15.21
C ALA A 63 -12.55 -34.89 -16.74
N VAL A 64 -11.61 -35.57 -17.40
CA VAL A 64 -11.54 -35.64 -18.87
C VAL A 64 -12.87 -36.14 -19.47
N ASN A 65 -13.59 -36.98 -18.74
CA ASN A 65 -14.89 -37.52 -19.11
C ASN A 65 -16.08 -36.55 -18.91
N ASP A 66 -15.88 -35.43 -18.21
CA ASP A 66 -16.90 -34.39 -17.98
C ASP A 66 -16.85 -33.30 -19.07
N TRP A 67 -15.85 -33.36 -19.97
CA TRP A 67 -15.80 -32.49 -21.13
C TRP A 67 -16.68 -33.07 -22.23
N GLU A 68 -17.74 -32.36 -22.60
CA GLU A 68 -18.62 -32.71 -23.73
C GLU A 68 -17.86 -32.91 -25.06
N SER A 69 -16.64 -32.34 -25.18
CA SER A 69 -15.75 -32.49 -26.33
C SER A 69 -14.96 -33.82 -26.36
N ALA A 70 -15.05 -34.64 -25.32
CA ALA A 70 -14.41 -35.96 -25.26
C ALA A 70 -15.31 -37.09 -25.80
N ARG A 71 -16.51 -36.75 -26.29
CA ARG A 71 -17.51 -37.66 -26.87
C ARG A 71 -17.48 -37.61 -28.40
#